data_AF-A0A7Y2D809-F1
#
_entry.id   AF-A0A7Y2D809-F1
#
_cell.length_a   1.000
_cell.length_b   1.000
_cell.length_c   1.000
_cell.angle_alpha   90.00
_cell.angle_beta   90.00
_cell.angle_gamma   90.00
#
_symmetry.space_group_name_H-M   'P 1'
#
loop_
_entity.id
_entity.type
_entity.pdbx_description
1 polymer ?
#
loop_
_entity_poly.entity_id
_entity_poly.type
_entity_poly.pdbx_seq_one_letter_code
_entity_poly.pdbx_strand_id
1 'polypeptide(L)'
;MAASAIPDRSFRWGVGSSALGGEGVAPAADWARWEELGKAERSADGNGFATNYADDFIAFAELGLTEVRVTVEWARIEPRPGEVSGDAVDHYQAVFRAADDAGLRPWATLAHTTLPGWFHDDQQGFRDGRGITYHWARHVDRVAEALDGLAAGWTPIEDPIGMAMRGYLLASRPPGRRDPQEVRE
;
A
#
# COMPACT_ATOMS: atom_id res chain seq x y z
N MET A 1 3.38 27.05 29.54
CA MET A 1 4.03 26.20 28.52
C MET A 1 4.01 26.99 27.22
N ALA A 2 5.16 27.26 26.61
CA ALA A 2 5.19 27.92 25.31
C ALA A 2 4.56 26.96 24.29
N ALA A 3 3.54 27.40 23.57
CA ALA A 3 3.02 26.65 22.44
C ALA A 3 4.19 26.44 21.47
N SER A 4 4.52 25.18 21.18
CA SER A 4 5.50 24.86 20.14
C SER A 4 4.99 25.48 18.85
N ALA A 5 5.67 26.53 18.35
CA ALA A 5 5.29 27.16 17.10
C ALA A 5 5.40 26.11 15.99
N ILE A 6 4.27 25.76 15.38
CA ILE A 6 4.24 24.96 14.16
C ILE A 6 5.04 25.73 13.10
N PRO A 7 5.88 25.08 12.27
CA PRO A 7 6.65 25.75 11.23
C PRO A 7 5.71 26.50 10.28
N ASP A 8 6.24 27.39 9.44
CA ASP A 8 5.41 28.25 8.58
C ASP A 8 4.39 27.47 7.71
N ARG A 9 3.48 28.21 7.06
CA ARG A 9 2.40 27.66 6.23
C ARG A 9 2.82 26.66 5.13
N SER A 10 4.11 26.48 4.84
CA SER A 10 4.64 25.43 3.99
C SER A 10 4.61 24.03 4.61
N PHE A 11 4.45 23.90 5.94
CA PHE A 11 4.39 22.60 6.60
C PHE A 11 3.10 21.87 6.24
N ARG A 12 3.23 20.62 5.79
CA ARG A 12 2.11 19.81 5.30
C ARG A 12 1.68 18.81 6.38
N TRP A 13 0.42 18.93 6.80
CA TRP A 13 -0.22 17.97 7.71
C TRP A 13 -1.06 17.00 6.89
N GLY A 14 -0.99 15.72 7.26
CA GLY A 14 -1.74 14.69 6.58
C GLY A 14 -1.85 13.40 7.38
N VAL A 15 -2.53 12.45 6.76
CA VAL A 15 -2.78 11.11 7.31
C VAL A 15 -2.34 10.06 6.31
N GLY A 16 -1.89 8.91 6.80
CA GLY A 16 -1.54 7.77 5.96
C GLY A 16 -2.41 6.56 6.29
N SER A 17 -2.80 5.83 5.25
CA SER A 17 -3.47 4.54 5.36
C SER A 17 -2.55 3.41 4.89
N SER A 18 -2.97 2.18 5.15
CA SER A 18 -2.43 0.94 4.58
C SER A 18 -3.58 0.19 3.93
N ALA A 19 -3.36 -0.46 2.78
CA ALA A 19 -4.43 -1.22 2.12
C ALA A 19 -5.00 -2.31 3.05
N LEU A 20 -4.14 -3.10 3.71
CA LEU A 20 -4.58 -4.13 4.64
C LEU A 20 -5.47 -3.60 5.78
N GLY A 21 -5.07 -2.50 6.43
CA GLY A 21 -5.83 -1.93 7.54
C GLY A 21 -7.07 -1.14 7.09
N GLY A 22 -7.03 -0.56 5.89
CA GLY A 22 -8.11 0.27 5.34
C GLY A 22 -9.18 -0.55 4.63
N GLU A 23 -8.76 -1.39 3.70
CA GLU A 23 -9.61 -2.13 2.76
C GLU A 23 -9.72 -3.61 3.11
N GLY A 24 -8.90 -4.11 4.04
CA GLY A 24 -8.71 -5.53 4.24
C GLY A 24 -7.76 -6.17 3.22
N VAL A 25 -7.43 -7.44 3.45
CA VAL A 25 -6.50 -8.21 2.65
C VAL A 25 -7.07 -8.50 1.27
N ALA A 26 -6.26 -8.27 0.24
CA ALA A 26 -6.61 -8.73 -1.11
C ALA A 26 -6.53 -10.26 -1.17
N PRO A 27 -7.51 -10.97 -1.79
CA PRO A 27 -7.51 -12.42 -1.84
C PRO A 27 -6.25 -13.04 -2.47
N ALA A 28 -5.61 -12.33 -3.40
CA ALA A 28 -4.40 -12.78 -4.08
C ALA A 28 -3.09 -12.37 -3.37
N ALA A 29 -3.17 -11.72 -2.20
CA ALA A 29 -1.99 -11.32 -1.44
C ALA A 29 -1.40 -12.49 -0.63
N ASP A 30 -0.10 -12.45 -0.41
CA ASP A 30 0.63 -13.35 0.50
C ASP A 30 0.04 -13.40 1.91
N TRP A 31 -0.46 -12.26 2.40
CA TRP A 31 -1.12 -12.13 3.69
C TRP A 31 -2.44 -12.89 3.79
N ALA A 32 -3.18 -13.06 2.69
CA ALA A 32 -4.45 -13.81 2.72
C ALA A 32 -4.20 -15.26 3.13
N ARG A 33 -3.16 -15.88 2.56
CA ARG A 33 -2.70 -17.21 2.96
C ARG A 33 -2.20 -17.24 4.41
N TRP A 34 -1.55 -16.17 4.87
CA TRP A 34 -1.09 -16.06 6.25
C TRP A 34 -2.24 -16.08 7.27
N GLU A 35 -3.34 -15.39 6.95
CA GLU A 35 -4.59 -15.46 7.71
C GLU A 35 -5.24 -16.85 7.64
N GLU A 36 -5.30 -17.48 6.47
CA GLU A 36 -5.84 -18.84 6.30
C GLU A 36 -5.08 -19.88 7.14
N LEU A 37 -3.78 -19.69 7.32
CA LEU A 37 -2.93 -20.52 8.19
C LEU A 37 -3.10 -20.20 9.69
N GLY A 38 -3.98 -19.25 10.06
CA GLY A 38 -4.23 -18.85 11.44
C GLY A 38 -3.08 -18.08 12.09
N LYS A 39 -2.19 -17.48 11.29
CA LYS A 39 -1.03 -16.75 11.78
C LYS A 39 -1.26 -15.25 11.96
N ALA A 40 -2.42 -14.77 11.57
CA ALA A 40 -2.94 -13.43 11.84
C ALA A 40 -4.46 -13.51 12.03
N GLU A 41 -5.02 -12.49 12.68
CA GLU A 41 -6.46 -12.28 12.69
C GLU A 41 -6.97 -11.96 11.28
N ARG A 42 -8.24 -12.28 11.04
CA ARG A 42 -8.90 -11.98 9.77
C ARG A 42 -9.02 -10.47 9.59
N SER A 43 -8.49 -9.92 8.50
CA SER A 43 -8.62 -8.49 8.22
C SER A 43 -10.06 -8.06 7.92
N ALA A 44 -10.89 -8.99 7.44
CA ALA A 44 -12.22 -8.71 6.87
C ALA A 44 -12.14 -7.54 5.87
N ASP A 45 -12.98 -6.52 6.02
CA ASP A 45 -13.03 -5.32 5.17
C ASP A 45 -12.14 -4.17 5.70
N GLY A 46 -11.18 -4.48 6.58
CA GLY A 46 -10.34 -3.48 7.25
C GLY A 46 -11.17 -2.58 8.15
N ASN A 47 -10.99 -1.26 8.02
CA ASN A 47 -11.83 -0.26 8.67
C ASN A 47 -12.98 0.26 7.77
N GLY A 48 -13.18 -0.32 6.59
CA GLY A 48 -14.22 0.06 5.63
C GLY A 48 -13.82 1.15 4.63
N PHE A 49 -12.54 1.53 4.57
CA PHE A 49 -12.05 2.57 3.65
C PHE A 49 -12.37 2.26 2.18
N ALA A 50 -12.39 0.98 1.79
CA ALA A 50 -12.70 0.56 0.42
C ALA A 50 -14.04 1.09 -0.12
N THR A 51 -15.02 1.34 0.76
CA THR A 51 -16.33 1.88 0.37
C THR A 51 -16.55 3.31 0.85
N ASN A 52 -15.93 3.70 1.97
CA ASN A 52 -16.24 4.95 2.67
C ASN A 52 -15.19 6.06 2.43
N TYR A 53 -14.20 5.82 1.56
CA TYR A 53 -13.07 6.74 1.33
C TYR A 53 -13.48 8.20 1.09
N ALA A 54 -14.58 8.46 0.38
CA ALA A 54 -15.03 9.82 0.11
C ALA A 54 -15.46 10.56 1.39
N ASP A 55 -16.23 9.89 2.26
CA ASP A 55 -16.65 10.45 3.55
C ASP A 55 -15.44 10.60 4.49
N ASP A 56 -14.51 9.63 4.48
CA ASP A 56 -13.26 9.72 5.24
C ASP A 56 -12.42 10.93 4.82
N PHE A 57 -12.31 11.21 3.51
CA PHE A 57 -11.57 12.37 3.01
C PHE A 57 -12.23 13.70 3.38
N ILE A 58 -13.56 13.78 3.34
CA ILE A 58 -14.29 14.96 3.83
C ILE A 58 -13.96 15.19 5.31
N ALA A 59 -14.04 14.14 6.13
CA ALA A 59 -13.70 14.24 7.54
C ALA A 59 -12.24 14.66 7.78
N PHE A 60 -11.29 14.16 6.99
CA PHE A 60 -9.89 14.58 7.08
C PHE A 60 -9.69 16.05 6.73
N ALA A 61 -10.38 16.55 5.70
CA ALA A 61 -10.35 17.95 5.31
C ALA A 61 -10.97 18.86 6.39
N GLU A 62 -12.07 18.44 7.03
CA GLU A 62 -12.69 19.16 8.16
C GLU A 62 -11.77 19.26 9.39
N LEU A 63 -10.87 18.28 9.58
CA LEU A 63 -9.81 18.32 10.61
C LEU A 63 -8.64 19.24 10.24
N GLY A 64 -8.66 19.86 9.05
CA GLY A 64 -7.61 20.76 8.57
C GLY A 64 -6.40 20.04 7.97
N LEU A 65 -6.54 18.75 7.62
CA LEU A 65 -5.49 18.02 6.89
C LEU A 65 -5.45 18.46 5.43
N THR A 66 -4.27 18.32 4.82
CA THR A 66 -4.01 18.75 3.43
C THR A 66 -3.39 17.65 2.57
N GLU A 67 -2.74 16.66 3.18
CA GLU A 67 -2.24 15.48 2.48
C GLU A 67 -2.98 14.22 2.93
N VAL A 68 -3.08 13.26 2.02
CA VAL A 68 -3.42 11.89 2.36
C VAL A 68 -2.49 10.93 1.63
N ARG A 69 -2.01 9.89 2.32
CA ARG A 69 -1.22 8.82 1.70
C ARG A 69 -2.06 7.55 1.62
N VAL A 70 -2.27 7.06 0.40
CA VAL A 70 -3.07 5.87 0.10
C VAL A 70 -2.14 4.80 -0.48
N THR A 71 -2.27 3.56 0.01
CA THR A 71 -1.60 2.41 -0.58
C THR A 71 -2.42 1.86 -1.73
N VAL A 72 -1.80 1.71 -2.89
CA VAL A 72 -2.38 0.99 -4.03
C VAL A 72 -2.02 -0.49 -3.87
N GLU A 73 -3.00 -1.33 -3.57
CA GLU A 73 -2.78 -2.76 -3.31
C GLU A 73 -2.41 -3.50 -4.60
N TRP A 74 -1.13 -3.87 -4.72
CA TRP A 74 -0.61 -4.56 -5.90
C TRP A 74 -1.35 -5.89 -6.14
N ALA A 75 -1.72 -6.64 -5.10
CA ALA A 75 -2.45 -7.89 -5.28
C ALA A 75 -3.89 -7.70 -5.81
N ARG A 76 -4.48 -6.50 -5.68
CA ARG A 76 -5.74 -6.14 -6.34
C ARG A 76 -5.52 -5.71 -7.79
N ILE A 77 -4.50 -4.89 -8.04
CA ILE A 77 -4.13 -4.45 -9.40
C ILE A 77 -3.74 -5.63 -10.29
N GLU A 78 -2.95 -6.55 -9.76
CA GLU A 78 -2.40 -7.69 -10.48
C GLU A 78 -2.54 -8.99 -9.66
N PRO A 79 -3.73 -9.61 -9.65
CA PRO A 79 -3.98 -10.83 -8.88
C PRO A 79 -3.23 -12.06 -9.41
N ARG A 80 -2.83 -12.06 -10.69
CA ARG A 80 -2.00 -13.11 -11.30
C ARG A 80 -0.92 -12.49 -12.20
N PRO A 81 0.21 -13.17 -12.46
CA PRO A 81 1.26 -12.62 -13.30
C PRO A 81 0.74 -12.27 -14.70
N GLY A 82 0.73 -10.98 -15.03
CA GLY A 82 0.26 -10.46 -16.32
C GLY A 82 -1.22 -10.05 -16.35
N GLU A 83 -2.03 -10.47 -15.38
CA GLU A 83 -3.47 -10.23 -15.35
C GLU A 83 -3.78 -8.96 -14.55
N VAL A 84 -4.13 -7.88 -15.24
CA VAL A 84 -4.49 -6.60 -14.60
C VAL A 84 -5.99 -6.53 -14.37
N SER A 85 -6.41 -6.19 -13.15
CA SER A 85 -7.81 -5.92 -12.82
C SER A 85 -8.19 -4.48 -13.19
N GLY A 86 -9.07 -4.34 -14.19
CA GLY A 86 -9.64 -3.04 -14.56
C GLY A 86 -10.44 -2.43 -13.40
N ASP A 87 -11.26 -3.23 -12.72
CA ASP A 87 -12.06 -2.79 -11.58
C ASP A 87 -11.20 -2.22 -10.44
N ALA A 88 -10.05 -2.84 -10.15
CA ALA A 88 -9.13 -2.33 -9.14
C ALA A 88 -8.47 -1.01 -9.57
N VAL A 89 -8.09 -0.89 -10.84
CA VAL A 89 -7.54 0.36 -11.39
C VAL A 89 -8.59 1.48 -11.29
N ASP A 90 -9.81 1.23 -11.74
CA ASP A 90 -10.92 2.19 -11.68
C ASP A 90 -11.22 2.61 -10.24
N HIS A 91 -11.19 1.65 -9.30
CA HIS A 91 -11.35 1.93 -7.89
C HIS A 91 -10.28 2.90 -7.37
N TYR A 92 -8.99 2.63 -7.60
CA TYR A 92 -7.94 3.53 -7.12
C TYR A 92 -7.95 4.90 -7.80
N GLN A 93 -8.31 4.97 -9.08
CA GLN A 93 -8.55 6.27 -9.72
C GLN A 93 -9.70 7.03 -9.04
N ALA A 94 -10.80 6.36 -8.69
CA ALA A 94 -11.93 6.98 -8.00
C ALA A 94 -11.55 7.44 -6.58
N VAL A 95 -10.76 6.66 -5.85
CA VAL A 95 -10.21 7.05 -4.53
C VAL A 95 -9.36 8.32 -4.65
N PHE A 96 -8.45 8.38 -5.63
CA PHE A 96 -7.58 9.55 -5.78
C PHE A 96 -8.35 10.79 -6.23
N ARG A 97 -9.34 10.65 -7.12
CA ARG A 97 -10.23 11.76 -7.51
C ARG A 97 -11.03 12.26 -6.30
N ALA A 98 -11.59 11.36 -5.49
CA ALA A 98 -12.33 11.75 -4.30
C ALA A 98 -11.47 12.49 -3.26
N ALA A 99 -10.19 12.14 -3.13
CA ALA A 99 -9.25 12.89 -2.29
C ALA A 99 -9.04 14.33 -2.81
N ASP A 100 -8.82 14.49 -4.12
CA ASP A 100 -8.66 15.80 -4.76
C ASP A 100 -9.94 16.64 -4.66
N ASP A 101 -11.12 16.03 -4.89
CA ASP A 101 -12.43 16.67 -4.74
C ASP A 101 -12.67 17.17 -3.30
N ALA A 102 -12.14 16.49 -2.29
CA ALA A 102 -12.17 16.90 -0.89
C ALA A 102 -11.10 17.97 -0.53
N GLY A 103 -10.27 18.38 -1.49
CA GLY A 103 -9.19 19.35 -1.29
C GLY A 103 -7.93 18.78 -0.65
N LEU A 104 -7.77 17.46 -0.64
CA LEU A 104 -6.56 16.78 -0.18
C LEU A 104 -5.62 16.48 -1.35
N ARG A 105 -4.32 16.47 -1.08
CA ARG A 105 -3.30 16.00 -2.03
C ARG A 105 -3.00 14.52 -1.80
N PRO A 106 -3.40 13.61 -2.71
CA PRO A 106 -3.17 12.18 -2.52
C PRO A 106 -1.75 11.75 -2.93
N TRP A 107 -1.08 11.00 -2.05
CA TRP A 107 0.20 10.34 -2.29
C TRP A 107 0.01 8.85 -2.48
N ALA A 108 0.53 8.29 -3.56
CA ALA A 108 0.46 6.87 -3.84
C ALA A 108 1.62 6.10 -3.21
N THR A 109 1.30 5.09 -2.42
CA THR A 109 2.27 4.10 -1.93
C THR A 109 2.15 2.83 -2.74
N LEU A 110 3.25 2.40 -3.39
CA LEU A 110 3.22 1.33 -4.40
C LEU A 110 3.37 -0.08 -3.80
N ALA A 111 3.99 -0.20 -2.63
CA ALA A 111 4.06 -1.43 -1.85
C ALA A 111 4.09 -1.11 -0.35
N HIS A 112 3.23 -1.77 0.44
CA HIS A 112 3.16 -1.61 1.89
C HIS A 112 2.48 -2.81 2.54
N THR A 113 3.21 -3.51 3.42
CA THR A 113 2.76 -4.66 4.22
C THR A 113 2.45 -5.96 3.47
N THR A 114 1.70 -5.90 2.38
CA THR A 114 1.25 -7.04 1.55
C THR A 114 1.93 -7.02 0.18
N LEU A 115 2.05 -8.20 -0.43
CA LEU A 115 2.52 -8.37 -1.81
C LEU A 115 1.65 -9.41 -2.53
N PRO A 116 1.55 -9.39 -3.88
CA PRO A 116 0.90 -10.47 -4.60
C PRO A 116 1.57 -11.80 -4.27
N GLY A 117 0.79 -12.84 -3.95
CA GLY A 117 1.32 -14.16 -3.63
C GLY A 117 2.15 -14.74 -4.77
N TRP A 118 1.72 -14.55 -6.02
CA TRP A 118 2.49 -14.99 -7.19
C TRP A 118 3.87 -14.31 -7.29
N PHE A 119 3.99 -13.08 -6.80
CA PHE A 119 5.25 -12.35 -6.82
C PHE A 119 6.13 -12.82 -5.66
N HIS A 120 5.58 -12.81 -4.44
CA HIS A 120 6.36 -13.05 -3.24
C HIS A 120 6.58 -14.54 -2.94
N ASP A 121 5.51 -15.34 -2.88
CA ASP A 121 5.58 -16.77 -2.54
C ASP A 121 6.16 -17.59 -3.71
N ASP A 122 5.71 -17.34 -4.94
CA ASP A 122 6.04 -18.20 -6.08
C ASP A 122 7.31 -17.76 -6.83
N GLN A 123 7.62 -16.46 -6.84
CA GLN A 123 8.74 -15.88 -7.60
C GLN A 123 9.84 -15.27 -6.73
N GLN A 124 9.80 -15.50 -5.41
CA GLN A 124 10.79 -15.02 -4.43
C GLN A 124 10.82 -13.47 -4.28
N GLY A 125 9.82 -12.78 -4.83
CA GLY A 125 9.58 -11.36 -4.66
C GLY A 125 10.80 -10.49 -4.99
N PHE A 126 11.11 -9.56 -4.09
CA PHE A 126 12.24 -8.64 -4.26
C PHE A 126 13.62 -9.29 -4.17
N ARG A 127 13.72 -10.54 -3.67
CA ARG A 127 15.00 -11.25 -3.62
C ARG A 127 15.42 -11.80 -4.98
N ASP A 128 14.48 -11.92 -5.91
CA ASP A 128 14.78 -12.32 -7.28
C ASP A 128 15.08 -11.10 -8.16
N GLY A 129 16.16 -11.19 -8.96
CA GLY A 129 16.59 -10.10 -9.83
C GLY A 129 15.57 -9.74 -10.91
N ARG A 130 14.77 -10.70 -11.40
CA ARG A 130 13.64 -10.45 -12.31
C ARG A 130 12.45 -9.86 -11.54
N GLY A 131 12.29 -10.22 -10.27
CA GLY A 131 11.35 -9.58 -9.36
C GLY A 131 11.50 -8.05 -9.36
N ILE A 132 12.73 -7.56 -9.22
CA ILE A 132 13.04 -6.12 -9.23
C ILE A 132 12.97 -5.53 -10.65
N THR A 133 13.68 -6.13 -11.61
CA THR A 133 13.90 -5.51 -12.93
C THR A 133 12.71 -5.61 -13.88
N TYR A 134 11.78 -6.52 -13.63
CA TYR A 134 10.62 -6.74 -14.50
C TYR A 134 9.29 -6.64 -13.77
N HIS A 135 9.08 -7.42 -12.70
CA HIS A 135 7.77 -7.47 -12.06
C HIS A 135 7.44 -6.18 -11.32
N TRP A 136 8.37 -5.70 -10.48
CA TRP A 136 8.23 -4.43 -9.78
C TRP A 136 8.18 -3.24 -10.73
N ALA A 137 9.12 -3.14 -11.68
CA ALA A 137 9.16 -2.05 -12.65
C ALA A 137 7.82 -1.91 -13.41
N ARG A 138 7.25 -3.02 -13.87
CA ARG A 138 5.96 -3.03 -14.57
C ARG A 138 4.78 -2.64 -13.67
N HIS A 139 4.82 -2.95 -12.37
CA HIS A 139 3.82 -2.46 -11.42
C HIS A 139 3.93 -0.95 -11.22
N VAL A 140 5.16 -0.45 -11.04
CA VAL A 140 5.45 1.00 -10.98
C VAL A 140 4.89 1.71 -12.21
N ASP A 141 5.21 1.22 -13.42
CA ASP A 141 4.73 1.82 -14.67
C ASP A 141 3.20 1.85 -14.74
N ARG A 142 2.52 0.74 -14.42
CA ARG A 142 1.06 0.67 -14.46
C ARG A 142 0.38 1.61 -13.49
N VAL A 143 0.86 1.68 -12.25
CA VAL A 143 0.25 2.56 -11.25
C VAL A 143 0.56 4.02 -11.60
N ALA A 144 1.75 4.31 -12.13
CA ALA A 144 2.11 5.64 -12.63
C ALA A 144 1.20 6.09 -13.78
N GLU A 145 0.97 5.23 -14.77
CA GLU A 145 0.05 5.48 -15.88
C GLU A 145 -1.40 5.63 -15.40
N ALA A 146 -1.85 4.76 -14.50
CA ALA A 146 -3.22 4.78 -13.99
C ALA A 146 -3.54 6.03 -13.17
N LEU A 147 -2.57 6.58 -12.45
CA LEU A 147 -2.74 7.74 -11.57
C LEU A 147 -2.07 9.01 -12.12
N ASP A 148 -1.75 9.03 -13.42
CA ASP A 148 -1.19 10.22 -14.06
C ASP A 148 -2.15 11.41 -13.91
N GLY A 149 -1.60 12.55 -13.50
CA GLY A 149 -2.37 13.75 -13.15
C GLY A 149 -3.24 13.65 -11.89
N LEU A 150 -3.34 12.49 -11.23
CA LEU A 150 -4.11 12.29 -10.00
C LEU A 150 -3.23 12.25 -8.74
N ALA A 151 -2.05 11.65 -8.81
CA ALA A 151 -1.15 11.54 -7.67
C ALA A 151 -0.32 12.83 -7.48
N ALA A 152 -0.38 13.41 -6.27
CA ALA A 152 0.43 14.56 -5.88
C ALA A 152 1.87 14.17 -5.48
N GLY A 153 2.11 12.88 -5.23
CA GLY A 153 3.42 12.36 -4.86
C GLY A 153 3.45 10.84 -4.74
N TRP A 154 4.66 10.29 -4.57
CA TRP A 154 4.92 8.87 -4.65
C TRP A 154 5.76 8.38 -3.47
N THR A 155 5.38 7.24 -2.92
CA THR A 155 6.14 6.45 -1.95
C THR A 155 6.37 5.06 -2.54
N PRO A 156 7.54 4.76 -3.12
CA PRO A 156 7.75 3.47 -3.80
C PRO A 156 7.52 2.29 -2.87
N ILE A 157 8.19 2.25 -1.72
CA ILE A 157 8.02 1.18 -0.72
C ILE A 157 7.94 1.83 0.65
N GLU A 158 6.90 1.49 1.40
CA GLU A 158 6.77 1.84 2.81
C GLU A 158 7.49 0.82 3.69
N ASP A 159 8.23 1.32 4.69
CA ASP A 159 9.02 0.52 5.65
C ASP A 159 9.79 -0.65 5.00
N PRO A 160 10.67 -0.42 4.00
CA PRO A 160 11.35 -1.51 3.28
C PRO A 160 12.22 -2.36 4.22
N ILE A 161 12.84 -1.74 5.23
CA ILE A 161 13.60 -2.46 6.26
C ILE A 161 12.66 -3.33 7.09
N GLY A 162 11.52 -2.80 7.53
CA GLY A 162 10.54 -3.59 8.28
C GLY A 162 9.91 -4.71 7.45
N MET A 163 9.68 -4.52 6.16
CA MET A 163 9.22 -5.58 5.25
C MET A 163 10.24 -6.74 5.23
N ALA A 164 11.52 -6.43 4.97
CA ALA A 164 12.58 -7.44 4.97
C ALA A 164 12.75 -8.11 6.35
N MET A 165 12.88 -7.31 7.42
CA MET A 165 13.12 -7.81 8.77
C MET A 165 11.95 -8.66 9.30
N ARG A 166 10.71 -8.23 9.09
CA ARG A 166 9.54 -8.96 9.59
C ARG A 166 9.25 -10.23 8.79
N GLY A 167 9.53 -10.22 7.49
CA GLY A 167 9.38 -11.39 6.62
C GLY A 167 10.48 -12.42 6.83
N TYR A 168 11.75 -11.98 6.90
CA TYR A 168 12.92 -12.86 6.80
C TYR A 168 13.72 -13.05 8.09
N LEU A 169 13.60 -12.17 9.09
CA LEU A 169 14.30 -12.33 10.37
C LEU A 169 13.35 -12.72 11.51
N LEU A 170 12.27 -11.95 11.69
CA LEU A 170 11.38 -12.06 12.84
C LEU A 170 10.27 -13.10 12.61
N ALA A 171 10.05 -13.52 11.36
CA ALA A 171 8.96 -14.40 10.95
C ALA A 171 7.56 -13.94 11.41
N SER A 172 7.35 -12.63 11.56
CA SER A 172 6.09 -12.05 12.04
C SER A 172 5.15 -11.64 10.91
N ARG A 173 5.59 -11.77 9.66
CA ARG A 173 4.85 -11.51 8.42
C ARG A 173 5.26 -12.54 7.38
N PRO A 174 4.50 -12.73 6.29
CA PRO A 174 4.98 -13.49 5.14
C PRO A 174 6.40 -13.05 4.73
N PRO A 175 7.28 -13.98 4.33
CA PRO A 175 7.04 -15.42 4.20
C PRO A 175 7.25 -16.21 5.50
N GLY A 176 7.49 -15.55 6.63
CA GLY A 176 7.64 -16.20 7.94
C GLY A 176 8.97 -16.90 8.14
N ARG A 177 10.04 -16.39 7.53
CA ARG A 177 11.40 -16.97 7.59
C ARG A 177 12.20 -16.39 8.76
N ARG A 178 13.20 -17.15 9.20
CA ARG A 178 14.16 -16.78 10.25
C ARG A 178 15.58 -17.02 9.76
N ASP A 179 15.95 -16.33 8.70
CA ASP A 179 17.23 -16.46 8.03
C ASP A 179 17.90 -15.09 7.86
N PRO A 180 18.96 -14.80 8.65
CA PRO A 180 19.70 -13.53 8.54
C PRO A 180 20.39 -13.31 7.19
N GLN A 181 20.63 -14.37 6.41
CA GLN A 181 21.18 -14.22 5.06
C GLN A 181 20.10 -13.71 4.11
N GLU A 182 18.90 -14.29 4.15
CA GLU A 182 17.78 -13.88 3.29
C GLU A 182 17.32 -12.43 3.52
N VAL A 183 17.60 -11.85 4.70
CA VAL A 183 17.32 -10.43 5.00
C VAL A 183 18.27 -9.48 4.28
N ARG A 184 19.46 -9.95 3.91
CA ARG A 184 20.51 -9.13 3.26
C ARG A 184 20.48 -9.22 1.74
N GLU A 185 19.76 -10.20 1.21
CA GLU A 185 19.52 -10.46 -0.21
C GLU A 185 18.33 -9.61 -0.70
#